data_AF-A0A512RQU0-F1
#
_entry.id   AF-A0A512RQU0-F1
#
_cell.length_a   1.000
_cell.length_b   1.000
_cell.length_c   1.000
_cell.angle_alpha   90.00
_cell.angle_beta   90.00
_cell.angle_gamma   90.00
#
_symmetry.space_group_name_H-M   'P 1'
#
loop_
_entity.id
_entity.type
_entity.pdbx_description
1 polymer ?
#
loop_
_entity_poly.entity_id
_entity_poly.type
_entity_poly.pdbx_seq_one_letter_code
_entity_poly.pdbx_strand_id
1 'polypeptide(L)' 'MPKRYLERLLTIDRLIKIKSTGSPKQLAERLGISESRLYEYLSFMKESGAPIVYSKERSSYYYQAAGGFDFSFKMERQNN' A
#
# COMPACT_ATOMS: atom_id res chain seq x y z
N MET A 1 -0.63 -15.95 -11.15
CA MET A 1 -0.83 -15.72 -9.70
C MET A 1 0.08 -14.66 -9.03
N PRO A 2 1.23 -14.18 -9.56
CA PRO A 2 1.96 -13.05 -8.93
C PRO A 2 1.31 -11.67 -9.15
N LYS A 3 0.61 -11.48 -10.28
CA LYS A 3 0.00 -10.20 -10.68
C LYS A 3 -0.88 -9.56 -9.59
N ARG A 4 -1.71 -10.38 -8.91
CA ARG A 4 -2.65 -9.92 -7.87
C ARG A 4 -1.96 -9.37 -6.62
N TYR A 5 -0.75 -9.85 -6.29
CA TYR A 5 -0.05 -9.37 -5.10
C TYR A 5 0.45 -7.93 -5.31
N LEU A 6 1.10 -7.69 -6.45
CA LEU A 6 1.59 -6.36 -6.82
C LEU A 6 0.44 -5.37 -7.05
N GLU A 7 -0.63 -5.78 -7.74
CA GLU A 7 -1.84 -4.95 -7.93
C GLU A 7 -2.44 -4.48 -6.59
N ARG A 8 -2.49 -5.37 -5.59
CA ARG A 8 -2.98 -5.02 -4.24
C ARG A 8 -2.04 -4.09 -3.51
N LEU A 9 -0.72 -4.30 -3.57
CA LEU A 9 0.26 -3.37 -2.99
C LEU A 9 0.14 -1.98 -3.59
N LEU A 10 0.08 -1.87 -4.92
CA LEU A 10 -0.10 -0.59 -5.61
C LEU A 10 -1.43 0.07 -5.26
N THR A 11 -2.49 -0.72 -5.11
CA THR A 11 -3.80 -0.20 -4.67
C THR A 11 -3.74 0.33 -3.24
N ILE A 12 -3.12 -0.41 -2.32
CA ILE A 12 -2.94 0.02 -0.93
C ILE A 12 -2.12 1.30 -0.89
N ASP A 13 -0.96 1.35 -1.55
CA ASP A 13 -0.10 2.54 -1.63
C ASP A 13 -0.89 3.77 -2.10
N ARG A 14 -1.61 3.63 -3.22
CA ARG A 14 -2.44 4.71 -3.77
C ARG A 14 -3.46 5.21 -2.75
N LEU A 15 -4.18 4.30 -2.09
CA LEU A 15 -5.24 4.65 -1.13
C LEU A 15 -4.68 5.29 0.14
N ILE A 16 -3.51 4.87 0.61
CA ILE A 16 -2.81 5.50 1.74
C ILE A 16 -2.39 6.93 1.38
N LYS A 17 -1.83 7.15 0.18
CA LYS A 17 -1.41 8.48 -0.30
C LYS A 17 -2.56 9.48 -0.34
N ILE A 18 -3.71 9.06 -0.85
CA ILE A 18 -4.91 9.91 -0.90
C ILE A 18 -5.76 9.84 0.38
N LYS A 19 -5.30 9.12 1.41
CA LYS A 19 -5.99 8.98 2.71
C LYS A 19 -7.44 8.49 2.57
N SER A 20 -7.66 7.51 1.69
CA SER A 20 -8.97 6.98 1.31
C SER A 20 -9.04 5.45 1.50
N THR A 21 -8.39 4.93 2.55
CA THR A 21 -8.42 3.48 2.80
C THR A 21 -9.72 3.02 3.44
N GLY A 22 -10.41 3.90 4.18
CA GLY A 22 -11.44 3.46 5.12
C GLY A 22 -10.82 2.69 6.30
N SER A 23 -11.70 2.04 7.07
CA SER A 23 -11.28 1.12 8.13
C SER A 23 -10.54 -0.10 7.56
N PRO A 24 -9.78 -0.84 8.39
CA PRO A 24 -9.10 -2.05 7.93
C PRO A 24 -10.06 -3.05 7.26
N LYS A 25 -11.26 -3.22 7.83
CA LYS A 25 -12.32 -4.05 7.25
C LYS A 25 -12.74 -3.57 5.86
N GLN A 26 -13.04 -2.27 5.71
CA GLN A 26 -13.44 -1.69 4.41
C GLN A 26 -12.32 -1.80 3.36
N LEU A 27 -11.06 -1.60 3.76
CA LEU A 27 -9.92 -1.75 2.87
C LEU A 27 -9.77 -3.22 2.42
N ALA A 28 -9.92 -4.18 3.32
CA ALA A 28 -9.84 -5.60 3.01
C ALA A 28 -10.96 -6.04 2.05
N GLU A 29 -12.19 -5.62 2.31
CA GLU A 29 -13.36 -5.83 1.43
C GLU A 29 -13.10 -5.25 0.03
N ARG A 30 -12.60 -4.01 -0.05
CA ARG A 30 -12.28 -3.35 -1.32
C ARG A 30 -11.20 -4.08 -2.13
N LEU A 31 -10.27 -4.76 -1.46
CA LEU A 31 -9.21 -5.55 -2.07
C LEU A 31 -9.61 -7.01 -2.35
N GLY A 32 -10.81 -7.42 -1.93
CA GLY A 32 -11.30 -8.80 -2.01
C GLY A 32 -10.40 -9.79 -1.25
N ILE A 33 -9.98 -9.41 -0.04
CA ILE A 33 -9.13 -10.23 0.86
C ILE A 33 -9.68 -10.23 2.29
N SER A 34 -9.19 -11.15 3.11
CA SER A 34 -9.41 -11.09 4.55
C SER A 34 -8.61 -9.97 5.21
N GLU A 35 -9.07 -9.52 6.38
CA GLU A 35 -8.33 -8.53 7.19
C GLU A 35 -6.93 -9.03 7.57
N SER A 36 -6.77 -10.32 7.88
CA SER A 36 -5.45 -10.91 8.16
C SER A 36 -4.48 -10.73 6.98
N ARG A 37 -4.94 -10.99 5.74
CA ARG A 37 -4.11 -10.76 4.54
C ARG A 37 -3.81 -9.28 4.32
N LEU A 38 -4.75 -8.39 4.63
CA LEU A 38 -4.47 -6.94 4.61
C LEU A 38 -3.35 -6.59 5.60
N TYR A 39 -3.39 -7.13 6.81
CA TYR A 39 -2.34 -6.89 7.80
C TYR A 39 -0.98 -7.44 7.35
N GLU A 40 -0.93 -8.58 6.66
CA GLU A 40 0.30 -9.07 6.03
C GLU A 40 0.87 -8.07 5.00
N TYR A 41 0.02 -7.50 4.12
CA TYR A 41 0.45 -6.45 3.19
C TYR A 41 0.98 -5.21 3.91
N LEU A 42 0.26 -4.74 4.94
CA LEU A 42 0.66 -3.56 5.72
C LEU A 42 1.96 -3.81 6.50
N SER A 43 2.15 -5.01 7.04
CA SER A 43 3.40 -5.40 7.72
C SER A 43 4.57 -5.37 6.74
N PHE A 44 4.41 -6.03 5.59
CA PHE A 44 5.42 -6.02 4.53
C PHE A 44 5.80 -4.60 4.09
N MET A 45 4.81 -3.71 3.87
CA MET A 45 5.08 -2.32 3.49
C MET A 45 5.82 -1.55 4.59
N LYS A 46 5.46 -1.75 5.87
CA LYS A 46 6.14 -1.13 7.01
C LYS A 46 7.58 -1.64 7.18
N GLU A 47 7.78 -2.95 7.07
CA GLU A 47 9.10 -3.60 7.12
C GLU A 47 9.99 -3.13 5.95
N SER A 48 9.38 -2.77 4.82
CA SER A 48 10.06 -2.15 3.68
C SER A 48 10.32 -0.64 3.86
N GLY A 49 10.08 -0.09 5.06
CA GLY A 49 10.41 1.29 5.41
C GLY A 49 9.27 2.30 5.24
N ALA A 50 8.06 1.88 4.89
CA ALA A 50 6.94 2.81 4.72
C ALA A 50 6.37 3.27 6.08
N PRO A 51 6.33 4.59 6.38
CA PRO A 51 5.87 5.09 7.67
C PRO A 51 4.34 5.17 7.75
N ILE A 52 3.68 4.00 7.73
CA ILE A 52 2.22 3.87 7.69
C ILE A 52 1.61 3.92 9.09
N VAL A 53 0.66 4.83 9.30
CA VAL A 53 -0.12 4.93 10.54
C VAL A 53 -1.62 4.94 10.22
N TYR A 54 -2.43 4.34 11.11
CA TYR A 54 -3.89 4.42 11.05
C TYR A 54 -4.39 5.57 11.92
N SER A 55 -5.19 6.47 11.35
CA SER A 55 -5.95 7.46 12.12
C SER A 55 -7.39 6.99 12.28
N LYS A 56 -7.82 6.82 13.53
CA LYS A 56 -9.23 6.51 13.85
C LYS A 56 -10.16 7.66 13.47
N GLU A 57 -9.76 8.91 13.73
CA GLU A 57 -10.51 10.12 13.39
C GLU A 57 -10.76 10.24 11.89
N ARG A 58 -9.74 9.98 11.07
CA ARG A 58 -9.87 10.00 9.61
C ARG A 58 -10.46 8.72 9.03
N SER A 59 -10.58 7.67 9.86
CA SER A 59 -10.85 6.31 9.44
C SER A 59 -10.01 5.92 8.22
N SER A 60 -8.70 6.19 8.26
CA SER A 60 -7.80 5.90 7.14
C SER A 60 -6.37 5.69 7.60
N TYR A 61 -5.66 4.81 6.89
CA TYR A 61 -4.21 4.78 6.87
C TYR A 61 -3.66 5.97 6.08
N TYR A 62 -2.49 6.46 6.49
CA TYR A 62 -1.74 7.53 5.84
C TYR A 62 -0.24 7.36 6.07
N TYR A 63 0.59 7.97 5.22
CA TYR A 63 2.02 8.07 5.44
C TYR A 63 2.37 9.26 6.33
N GLN A 64 3.22 9.06 7.33
CA GLN A 64 3.72 10.15 8.19
C GLN A 64 4.73 11.06 7.48
N ALA A 65 5.38 10.55 6.43
CA ALA A 65 6.27 11.31 5.56
C ALA A 65 5.80 11.19 4.10
N ALA A 66 6.06 12.23 3.28
CA ALA A 66 5.73 12.17 1.86
C ALA A 66 6.52 11.05 1.18
N GLY A 67 5.81 10.20 0.42
CA GLY A 67 6.42 9.05 -0.23
C GLY A 67 5.40 8.11 -0.85
N GLY A 68 5.90 6.98 -1.33
CA GLY A 68 5.12 5.88 -1.87
C GLY A 68 6.01 4.84 -2.52
N PHE A 69 5.44 3.69 -2.84
CA PHE A 69 6.14 2.65 -3.57
C PHE A 69 6.06 2.89 -5.08
N ASP A 70 7.20 2.73 -5.76
CA ASP A 70 7.29 2.73 -7.21
C ASP A 70 7.80 1.37 -7.69
N PHE A 71 6.92 0.63 -8.36
CA PHE A 71 7.23 -0.66 -8.96
C PHE A 71 7.20 -0.51 -10.47
N SER A 72 8.25 0.08 -11.02
CA SER A 72 8.40 0.33 -12.46
C SER A 72 9.66 -0.32 -12.99
N PHE A 73 9.62 -0.74 -14.25
CA PHE A 73 10.81 -1.16 -14.97
C PHE A 73 11.63 0.08 -15.31
N LYS A 74 12.87 0.14 -14.83
CA LYS A 74 13.82 1.20 -15.18
C LYS A 74 14.73 0.70 -16.29
N MET A 75 14.63 1.32 -17.46
CA MET A 75 15.58 1.10 -18.55
C MET A 75 16.81 1.98 -18.30
N GLU A 76 17.95 1.37 -18.07
CA GLU A 76 19.22 2.09 -18.04
C GLU A 76 19.67 2.32 -19.49
N ARG A 77 19.95 3.58 -19.84
CA ARG A 77 20.63 3.87 -21.11
C ARG A 77 22.10 3.59 -20.92
N GLN A 78 22.64 2.61 -21.65
CA GLN A 78 24.08 2.52 -21.84
C GLN A 78 24.50 3.71 -22.72
N ASN A 79 25.19 4.68 -22.12
CA ASN A 79 25.90 5.70 -22.87
C ASN A 79 27.06 5.00 -23.59
N ASN A 80 27.00 4.98 -24.92
CA ASN A 80 28.12 4.63 -25.79
C ASN A 80 28.86 5.91 -26.19
#